data_AF-X1DTG9-F1
#
_entry.id   AF-X1DTG9-F1
#
_cell.length_a   1.000
_cell.length_b   1.000
_cell.length_c   1.000
_cell.angle_alpha   90.00
_cell.angle_beta   90.00
_cell.angle_gamma   90.00
#
_symmetry.space_group_name_H-M   'P 1'
#
loop_
_entity.id
_entity.type
_entity.pdbx_description
1 polymer ?
#
loop_
_entity_poly.entity_id
_entity_poly.type
_entity_poly.pdbx_seq_one_letter_code
_entity_poly.pdbx_strand_id
1 'polypeptide(L)' 'MKVLVVNSGSSSIKYQLFDMTDESVLAKGLVERIG' A
#
# COMPACT_ATOMS: atom_id res chain seq x y z
N MET A 1 5.80 13.11 -7.07
CA MET A 1 4.59 12.41 -7.60
C MET A 1 4.21 11.33 -6.61
N LYS A 2 2.92 11.13 -6.28
CA LYS A 2 2.53 10.11 -5.28
C LYS A 2 1.99 8.86 -5.97
N VAL A 3 2.48 7.68 -5.57
CA VAL A 3 2.06 6.39 -6.14
C VAL A 3 1.58 5.47 -5.02
N LEU A 4 0.32 5.01 -5.13
CA LEU A 4 -0.25 4.02 -4.22
C LEU A 4 -0.17 2.63 -4.87
N VAL A 5 0.61 1.75 -4.26
CA VAL A 5 0.70 0.34 -4.65
C VAL A 5 -0.23 -0.46 -3.76
N VAL A 6 -1.08 -1.27 -4.38
CA VAL A 6 -2.05 -2.14 -3.69
C VAL A 6 -1.85 -3.58 -4.15
N ASN A 7 -1.71 -4.49 -3.19
CA ASN A 7 -1.80 -5.92 -3.42
C ASN A 7 -3.05 -6.43 -2.69
N SER A 8 -4.02 -6.91 -3.49
CA SER A 8 -5.30 -7.40 -2.99
C SER A 8 -5.30 -8.92 -2.98
N GLY A 9 -5.28 -9.51 -1.78
CA GLY A 9 -5.67 -10.89 -1.56
C GLY A 9 -7.19 -11.03 -1.45
N SER A 10 -7.69 -12.27 -1.37
CA SER A 10 -9.12 -12.55 -1.23
C SER A 10 -9.71 -12.10 0.12
N SER A 11 -8.89 -12.02 1.18
CA SER A 11 -9.31 -11.59 2.52
C SER A 11 -8.36 -10.58 3.16
N SER A 12 -7.50 -9.95 2.35
CA SER A 12 -6.53 -8.96 2.83
C SER A 12 -6.15 -7.96 1.75
N ILE A 13 -5.72 -6.78 2.19
CA ILE A 13 -5.14 -5.74 1.34
C ILE A 13 -3.84 -5.26 1.98
N LYS A 14 -2.75 -5.42 1.24
CA LYS A 14 -1.46 -4.80 1.57
C LYS A 14 -1.29 -3.55 0.70
N TYR A 15 -0.89 -2.44 1.31
CA TYR A 15 -0.69 -1.19 0.57
C TYR A 15 0.57 -0.45 0.99
N GLN A 16 1.13 0.30 0.04
CA GLN A 16 2.23 1.22 0.27
C GLN A 16 2.03 2.50 -0.55
N LEU A 17 2.22 3.66 0.07
CA LEU A 17 2.22 4.96 -0.58
C LEU A 17 3.65 5.44 -0.70
N PHE A 18 4.09 5.65 -1.94
CA PHE A 18 5.42 6.18 -2.26
C PHE A 18 5.34 7.66 -2.63
N ASP A 19 6.36 8.42 -2.20
CA ASP A 19 6.75 9.65 -2.88
C ASP A 19 7.82 9.31 -3.91
N MET A 20 7.49 9.41 -5.20
CA MET A 20 8.41 9.09 -6.29
C MET A 20 9.42 10.23 -6.57
N THR A 21 9.41 11.29 -5.76
CA THR A 21 10.43 12.34 -5.85
C THR A 21 11.78 11.83 -5.31
N ASP A 22 11.73 10.98 -4.29
CA ASP A 22 12.89 10.39 -3.62
C ASP A 22 12.72 8.89 -3.32
N GLU A 23 11.69 8.27 -3.88
CA GLU A 23 11.30 6.86 -3.67
C GLU A 23 10.98 6.50 -2.21
N SER A 24 10.72 7.49 -1.37
CA SER A 24 10.39 7.27 0.04
C SER A 24 9.02 6.63 0.23
N VAL A 25 8.89 5.78 1.24
CA VAL A 25 7.61 5.21 1.65
C VAL A 25 6.98 6.12 2.69
N LEU A 26 5.91 6.81 2.31
CA LEU A 26 5.17 7.71 3.19
C LEU A 26 4.24 6.95 4.14
N ALA A 27 3.64 5.86 3.66
CA ALA A 27 2.77 5.02 4.45
C ALA A 27 2.81 3.57 3.95
N LYS A 28 2.64 2.63 4.86
CA LYS A 28 2.43 1.22 4.54
C LYS A 28 1.46 0.61 5.52
N GLY A 29 0.70 -0.37 5.05
CA GLY A 29 -0.23 -1.08 5.92
C GLY A 29 -0.65 -2.41 5.35
N LEU A 30 -1.29 -3.16 6.24
CA LEU A 30 -1.90 -4.44 5.96
C LEU A 30 -3.27 -4.42 6.65
N VAL A 31 -4.31 -4.64 5.88
CA VAL A 31 -5.66 -4.91 6.37
C VAL A 31 -5.92 -6.39 6.14
N GLU A 32 -6.28 -7.12 7.19
CA GLU A 32 -6.58 -8.55 7.12
C GLU A 32 -7.98 -8.83 7.65
N ARG A 33 -8.44 -10.06 7.46
CA ARG A 33 -9.78 -10.50 7.86
C ARG A 33 -10.87 -9.70 7.16
N ILE A 34 -10.62 -9.33 5.91
CA ILE A 34 -11.63 -8.78 5.02
C ILE A 34 -12.51 -9.96 4.58
N GLY A 35 -13.78 -9.89 4.94
CA GLY A 35 -14.79 -10.93 4.73
C GLY A 35 -16.12 -10.46 5.27
#